data_AF-A0A2D7HBL0-F1
#
_entry.id   AF-A0A2D7HBL0-F1
#
_cell.length_a   1.000
_cell.length_b   1.000
_cell.length_c   1.000
_cell.angle_alpha   90.00
_cell.angle_beta   90.00
_cell.angle_gamma   90.00
#
_symmetry.space_group_name_H-M   'P 1'
#
loop_
_entity.id
_entity.type
_entity.pdbx_description
1 polymer ?
#
loop_
_entity_poly.entity_id
_entity_poly.type
_entity_poly.pdbx_seq_one_letter_code
_entity_poly.pdbx_strand_id
1 'polypeptide(L)'
;MSGSSTPKSLSSDSWSERLAQRYQCIFSPALIHWFDAEIWQRHGCGEYCRAVDPTLLLSDAPEPIWPGLMSCDLIPLIGNTSGDWLCVRVDEDSKASEVVQWYHGGGDWIPWGRDIAQAIVFDGLIERISADSRRHAIPAIVPRSNEHEEQDDELLNWAFGHMPDGLVESLKTAGDSEQVAACLLNAQVSEVAIHCELILKALCHADVKSLQLAIGLDVESLGRNELTEWVFDISRIPEKHRQQIVSGKHAVELVEQNWDSAALHAKAVTLLAPQLAWGWDILGYCEERSGNTALAVDAYSKAARCSVFTDQSVRFNTHWATDDASKFSIERMRQLDESTIEKSEYLSTVSKAGNGDRRTAVTDYWKQRAVMHLAADEASEAYECSMAAGWDLGAGPITVYGEILELAHKTATQSGQRARAELAATHRRCLNDRYGI
;
A
#
# COMPACT_ATOMS: atom_id res chain seq x y z
N MET A 1 -59.78 -1.31 33.18
CA MET A 1 -58.37 -1.62 33.51
C MET A 1 -57.62 -1.81 32.21
N SER A 2 -56.87 -0.78 31.81
CA SER A 2 -56.12 -0.71 30.56
C SER A 2 -54.77 -1.39 30.78
N GLY A 3 -54.54 -2.51 30.10
CA GLY A 3 -53.24 -3.17 30.04
C GLY A 3 -52.39 -2.53 28.97
N SER A 4 -51.64 -1.50 29.35
CA SER A 4 -50.56 -0.92 28.55
C SER A 4 -49.43 -1.95 28.42
N SER A 5 -49.39 -2.70 27.32
CA SER A 5 -48.20 -3.40 26.89
C SER A 5 -47.25 -2.38 26.26
N THR A 6 -46.41 -1.77 27.09
CA THR A 6 -45.22 -1.08 26.63
C THR A 6 -44.38 -2.06 25.80
N PRO A 7 -44.05 -1.78 24.54
CA PRO A 7 -43.00 -2.53 23.88
C PRO A 7 -41.70 -2.23 24.65
N LYS A 8 -41.04 -3.28 25.13
CA LYS A 8 -39.65 -3.15 25.58
C LYS A 8 -38.84 -2.68 24.38
N SER A 9 -38.41 -1.42 24.40
CA SER A 9 -37.39 -0.90 23.49
C SER A 9 -36.06 -1.56 23.83
N LEU A 10 -35.75 -2.68 23.19
CA LEU A 10 -34.41 -3.24 23.09
C LEU A 10 -33.66 -2.42 22.02
N SER A 11 -32.76 -1.50 22.40
CA SER A 11 -31.68 -1.12 21.46
C SER A 11 -30.43 -1.89 21.90
N SER A 12 -30.33 -3.11 21.40
CA SER A 12 -29.05 -3.82 21.39
C SER A 12 -28.25 -3.26 20.22
N ASP A 13 -27.54 -2.15 20.45
CA ASP A 13 -26.74 -1.51 19.41
C ASP A 13 -25.74 -2.54 18.85
N SER A 14 -25.80 -2.74 17.54
CA SER A 14 -24.97 -3.72 16.83
C SER A 14 -23.47 -3.33 16.86
N TRP A 15 -22.58 -4.27 16.54
CA TRP A 15 -21.13 -3.97 16.53
C TRP A 15 -20.81 -2.90 15.49
N SER A 16 -21.41 -3.02 14.30
CA SER A 16 -21.22 -2.06 13.20
C SER A 16 -21.69 -0.66 13.58
N GLU A 17 -22.85 -0.50 14.24
CA GLU A 17 -23.36 0.81 14.69
C GLU A 17 -22.44 1.47 15.72
N ARG A 18 -21.96 0.71 16.71
CA ARG A 18 -21.06 1.22 17.75
C ARG A 18 -19.73 1.68 17.15
N LEU A 19 -19.17 0.91 16.22
CA LEU A 19 -17.92 1.25 15.54
C LEU A 19 -18.11 2.42 14.56
N ALA A 20 -19.21 2.44 13.81
CA ALA A 20 -19.57 3.56 12.93
C ALA A 20 -19.70 4.86 13.73
N GLN A 21 -20.33 4.81 14.91
CA GLN A 21 -20.42 5.94 15.82
C GLN A 21 -19.04 6.32 16.38
N ARG A 22 -18.22 5.35 16.81
CA ARG A 22 -16.88 5.58 17.36
C ARG A 22 -15.95 6.29 16.38
N TYR A 23 -16.01 5.92 15.10
CA TYR A 23 -15.13 6.45 14.06
C TYR A 23 -15.82 7.44 13.13
N GLN A 24 -17.08 7.80 13.39
CA GLN A 24 -17.91 8.66 12.53
C GLN A 24 -17.97 8.19 11.06
N CYS A 25 -17.83 6.87 10.84
CA CYS A 25 -17.59 6.27 9.53
C CYS A 25 -18.84 5.54 9.00
N ILE A 26 -19.04 5.58 7.68
CA ILE A 26 -20.07 4.84 6.96
C ILE A 26 -19.44 3.55 6.43
N PHE A 27 -19.86 2.41 6.98
CA PHE A 27 -19.36 1.10 6.57
C PHE A 27 -20.08 0.54 5.35
N SER A 28 -19.34 -0.23 4.54
CA SER A 28 -19.91 -0.99 3.42
C SER A 28 -20.80 -2.14 3.93
N PRO A 29 -21.73 -2.67 3.11
CA PRO A 29 -22.56 -3.80 3.48
C PRO A 29 -21.75 -5.04 3.92
N ALA A 30 -20.64 -5.33 3.24
CA ALA A 30 -19.74 -6.43 3.59
C ALA A 30 -19.12 -6.23 4.98
N LEU A 31 -18.74 -5.00 5.32
CA LEU A 31 -18.14 -4.67 6.62
C LEU A 31 -19.17 -4.62 7.76
N ILE A 32 -20.41 -4.19 7.49
CA ILE A 32 -21.52 -4.33 8.45
C ILE A 32 -21.75 -5.80 8.77
N HIS A 33 -21.85 -6.64 7.73
CA HIS A 33 -22.04 -8.08 7.91
C HIS A 33 -20.84 -8.73 8.60
N TRP A 34 -19.61 -8.30 8.30
CA TRP A 34 -18.39 -8.75 8.98
C TRP A 34 -18.49 -8.61 10.50
N PHE A 35 -18.91 -7.44 10.98
CA PHE A 35 -19.02 -7.15 12.40
C PHE A 35 -20.24 -7.80 13.05
N ASP A 36 -21.42 -7.66 12.45
CA ASP A 36 -22.69 -8.02 13.09
C ASP A 36 -23.02 -9.51 13.01
N ALA A 37 -22.52 -10.21 11.98
CA ALA A 37 -22.59 -11.67 11.90
C ALA A 37 -21.36 -12.36 12.52
N GLU A 38 -20.51 -11.59 13.21
CA GLU A 38 -19.32 -12.07 13.91
C GLU A 38 -18.37 -12.90 13.04
N ILE A 39 -18.28 -12.55 11.75
CA ILE A 39 -17.40 -13.22 10.79
C ILE A 39 -15.94 -13.10 11.21
N TRP A 40 -15.58 -12.00 11.88
CA TRP A 40 -14.27 -11.79 12.49
C TRP A 40 -13.84 -12.87 13.49
N GLN A 41 -14.76 -13.68 14.02
CA GLN A 41 -14.42 -14.81 14.89
C GLN A 41 -14.05 -16.09 14.11
N ARG A 42 -14.29 -16.11 12.79
CA ARG A 42 -13.97 -17.27 11.95
C ARG A 42 -12.48 -17.35 11.68
N HIS A 43 -12.03 -18.55 11.37
CA HIS A 43 -10.64 -18.81 11.01
C HIS A 43 -10.50 -18.80 9.48
N GLY A 44 -9.49 -18.09 8.99
CA GLY A 44 -9.05 -18.18 7.60
C GLY A 44 -7.67 -18.82 7.52
N CYS A 45 -7.36 -19.39 6.35
CA CYS A 45 -6.06 -20.01 6.09
C CYS A 45 -5.09 -19.07 5.36
N GLY A 46 -5.54 -17.88 4.96
CA GLY A 46 -4.71 -16.85 4.32
C GLY A 46 -3.60 -16.28 5.20
N GLU A 47 -2.78 -15.39 4.64
CA GLU A 47 -1.74 -14.68 5.39
C GLU A 47 -2.37 -13.81 6.49
N TYR A 48 -3.50 -13.18 6.18
CA TYR A 48 -4.25 -12.35 7.11
C TYR A 48 -5.33 -13.18 7.81
N CYS A 49 -4.92 -13.84 8.90
CA CYS A 49 -5.74 -14.82 9.61
C CYS A 49 -6.22 -14.35 10.99
N ARG A 50 -5.78 -13.19 11.49
CA ARG A 50 -6.10 -12.73 12.84
C ARG A 50 -6.90 -11.44 12.84
N ALA A 51 -8.23 -11.56 12.88
CA ALA A 51 -9.10 -10.41 12.98
C ALA A 51 -8.89 -9.61 14.29
N VAL A 52 -9.14 -8.31 14.22
CA VAL A 52 -9.17 -7.42 15.38
C VAL A 52 -10.52 -7.58 16.07
N ASP A 53 -10.49 -7.82 17.39
CA ASP A 53 -11.68 -7.84 18.23
C ASP A 53 -12.34 -6.43 18.24
N PRO A 54 -13.64 -6.31 17.91
CA PRO A 54 -14.36 -5.03 17.94
C PRO A 54 -14.25 -4.26 19.26
N THR A 55 -14.11 -4.95 20.39
CA THR A 55 -13.93 -4.32 21.71
C THR A 55 -12.61 -3.55 21.82
N LEU A 56 -11.55 -4.03 21.17
CA LEU A 56 -10.26 -3.34 21.12
C LEU A 56 -10.35 -2.06 20.29
N LEU A 57 -11.06 -2.10 19.16
CA LEU A 57 -11.29 -0.92 18.31
C LEU A 57 -12.12 0.16 19.04
N LEU A 58 -13.01 -0.24 19.95
CA LEU A 58 -13.80 0.71 20.75
C LEU A 58 -13.04 1.35 21.90
N SER A 59 -11.83 0.92 22.20
CA SER A 59 -11.01 1.53 23.26
C SER A 59 -10.58 2.97 22.89
N ASP A 60 -10.19 3.74 23.91
CA ASP A 60 -9.77 5.13 23.72
C ASP A 60 -8.47 5.24 22.89
N ALA A 61 -7.56 4.28 23.09
CA ALA A 61 -6.29 4.13 22.40
C ALA A 61 -6.10 2.68 21.91
N PRO A 62 -6.70 2.30 20.75
CA PRO A 62 -6.62 0.92 20.24
C PRO A 62 -5.19 0.46 19.97
N GLU A 63 -4.82 -0.70 20.50
CA GLU A 63 -3.49 -1.31 20.30
C GLU A 63 -3.15 -1.57 18.82
N PRO A 64 -4.10 -2.01 17.97
CA PRO A 64 -3.79 -2.22 16.54
C PRO A 64 -3.43 -0.94 15.78
N ILE A 65 -3.84 0.24 16.25
CA ILE A 65 -3.52 1.52 15.59
C ILE A 65 -2.09 1.92 15.95
N TRP A 66 -1.19 2.01 14.97
CA TRP A 66 0.21 2.40 15.20
C TRP A 66 0.40 3.88 14.86
N PRO A 67 0.29 4.80 15.84
CA PRO A 67 0.24 6.23 15.56
C PRO A 67 1.57 6.74 14.98
N GLY A 68 1.47 7.56 13.93
CA GLY A 68 2.61 8.11 13.20
C GLY A 68 3.21 7.15 12.17
N LEU A 69 3.14 5.84 12.39
CA LEU A 69 3.58 4.83 11.41
C LEU A 69 2.49 4.52 10.38
N MET A 70 1.27 4.28 10.85
CA MET A 70 0.08 4.21 10.00
C MET A 70 -0.46 5.61 9.75
N SER A 71 -0.94 5.86 8.52
CA SER A 71 -1.69 7.07 8.21
C SER A 71 -2.96 7.14 9.05
N CYS A 72 -3.35 8.35 9.47
CA CYS A 72 -4.48 8.55 10.37
C CYS A 72 -5.85 8.54 9.67
N ASP A 73 -5.95 7.84 8.54
CA ASP A 73 -7.16 7.53 7.80
C ASP A 73 -7.43 6.01 7.73
N LEU A 74 -6.69 5.20 8.49
CA LEU A 74 -6.77 3.74 8.51
C LEU A 74 -7.39 3.18 9.80
N ILE A 75 -8.21 2.14 9.64
CA ILE A 75 -8.76 1.30 10.71
C ILE A 75 -8.28 -0.14 10.49
N PRO A 76 -7.38 -0.67 11.33
CA PRO A 76 -6.92 -2.06 11.22
C PRO A 76 -8.05 -3.07 11.46
N LEU A 77 -8.16 -4.08 10.59
CA LEU A 77 -9.20 -5.11 10.66
C LEU A 77 -8.66 -6.52 10.84
N ILE A 78 -7.60 -6.89 10.11
CA ILE A 78 -7.05 -8.25 10.13
C ILE A 78 -5.52 -8.15 10.10
N GLY A 79 -4.84 -8.79 11.05
CA GLY A 79 -3.39 -8.86 11.10
C GLY A 79 -2.84 -10.22 10.64
N ASN A 80 -1.57 -10.24 10.25
CA ASN A 80 -0.85 -11.48 9.88
C ASN A 80 0.05 -12.03 11.00
N THR A 81 -0.10 -11.52 12.23
CA THR A 81 0.74 -11.83 13.43
C THR A 81 2.21 -11.40 13.35
N SER A 82 2.66 -10.90 12.20
CA SER A 82 4.03 -10.43 11.98
C SER A 82 4.12 -8.90 11.94
N GLY A 83 3.00 -8.21 12.15
CA GLY A 83 2.92 -6.75 12.27
C GLY A 83 2.20 -6.06 11.12
N ASP A 84 1.92 -6.76 10.01
CA ASP A 84 1.19 -6.20 8.88
C ASP A 84 -0.32 -6.31 9.09
N TRP A 85 -1.06 -5.41 8.45
CA TRP A 85 -2.50 -5.29 8.64
C TRP A 85 -3.23 -5.09 7.31
N LEU A 86 -4.40 -5.72 7.18
CA LEU A 86 -5.46 -5.23 6.31
C LEU A 86 -6.21 -4.14 7.07
N CYS A 87 -6.21 -2.94 6.51
CA CYS A 87 -6.84 -1.76 7.07
C CYS A 87 -7.96 -1.30 6.15
N VAL A 88 -9.09 -0.90 6.71
CA VAL A 88 -10.05 -0.06 6.00
C VAL A 88 -9.53 1.36 5.96
N ARG A 89 -9.54 1.96 4.78
CA ARG A 89 -9.25 3.38 4.61
C ARG A 89 -10.54 4.18 4.50
N VAL A 90 -10.52 5.38 5.06
CA VAL A 90 -11.66 6.29 5.07
C VAL A 90 -11.46 7.47 4.11
N ASP A 91 -12.45 7.73 3.26
CA ASP A 91 -12.43 8.84 2.31
C ASP A 91 -12.93 10.18 2.89
N GLU A 92 -12.93 11.23 2.06
CA GLU A 92 -13.42 12.56 2.42
C GLU A 92 -14.92 12.59 2.76
N ASP A 93 -15.70 11.65 2.23
CA ASP A 93 -17.12 11.48 2.52
C ASP A 93 -17.38 10.71 3.83
N SER A 94 -16.32 10.39 4.59
CA SER A 94 -16.39 9.56 5.80
C SER A 94 -16.88 8.12 5.53
N LYS A 95 -16.64 7.58 4.33
CA LYS A 95 -16.96 6.19 3.98
C LYS A 95 -15.72 5.30 4.08
N ALA A 96 -15.94 4.06 4.50
CA ALA A 96 -14.99 2.97 4.30
C ALA A 96 -14.88 2.68 2.79
N SER A 97 -13.88 3.26 2.13
CA SER A 97 -13.82 3.37 0.67
C SER A 97 -12.97 2.28 0.01
N GLU A 98 -11.95 1.79 0.71
CA GLU A 98 -11.07 0.72 0.26
C GLU A 98 -10.49 -0.06 1.45
N VAL A 99 -10.00 -1.26 1.16
CA VAL A 99 -9.14 -2.02 2.06
C VAL A 99 -7.74 -2.02 1.49
N VAL A 100 -6.79 -1.56 2.30
CA VAL A 100 -5.37 -1.54 1.97
C VAL A 100 -4.63 -2.56 2.82
N GLN A 101 -3.62 -3.17 2.23
CA GLN A 101 -2.59 -3.82 3.00
C GLN A 101 -1.59 -2.75 3.45
N TRP A 102 -1.31 -2.70 4.75
CA TRP A 102 -0.28 -1.87 5.35
C TRP A 102 0.84 -2.73 5.93
N TYR A 103 2.08 -2.35 5.63
CA TYR A 103 3.29 -3.11 5.96
C TYR A 103 4.09 -2.44 7.09
N HIS A 104 4.43 -3.20 8.13
CA HIS A 104 5.12 -2.65 9.30
C HIS A 104 6.60 -2.33 9.07
N GLY A 105 7.25 -3.04 8.14
CA GLY A 105 8.70 -2.93 7.91
C GLY A 105 9.13 -1.60 7.29
N GLY A 106 8.20 -0.86 6.69
CA GLY A 106 8.47 0.42 6.04
C GLY A 106 7.33 1.44 6.15
N GLY A 107 6.13 1.04 6.55
CA GLY A 107 4.93 1.89 6.49
C GLY A 107 4.25 1.88 5.12
N ASP A 108 4.79 1.12 4.17
CA ASP A 108 4.24 0.96 2.82
C ASP A 108 2.81 0.46 2.85
N TRP A 109 2.02 0.82 1.83
CA TRP A 109 0.69 0.28 1.66
C TRP A 109 0.29 0.13 0.19
N ILE A 110 -0.68 -0.75 -0.05
CA ILE A 110 -1.26 -1.01 -1.37
C ILE A 110 -2.75 -1.36 -1.26
N PRO A 111 -3.64 -0.82 -2.11
CA PRO A 111 -5.04 -1.23 -2.17
C PRO A 111 -5.20 -2.71 -2.53
N TRP A 112 -5.91 -3.45 -1.69
CA TRP A 112 -6.22 -4.87 -1.86
C TRP A 112 -7.66 -5.13 -2.28
N GLY A 113 -8.55 -4.15 -2.16
CA GLY A 113 -9.93 -4.28 -2.60
C GLY A 113 -10.77 -3.06 -2.26
N ARG A 114 -11.95 -2.94 -2.87
CA ARG A 114 -12.92 -1.89 -2.52
C ARG A 114 -13.64 -2.19 -1.20
N ASP A 115 -13.60 -3.43 -0.75
CA ASP A 115 -14.10 -3.87 0.54
C ASP A 115 -13.28 -5.05 1.10
N ILE A 116 -13.64 -5.47 2.31
CA ILE A 116 -12.96 -6.55 3.02
C ILE A 116 -13.11 -7.91 2.33
N ALA A 117 -14.24 -8.17 1.66
CA ALA A 117 -14.45 -9.44 0.98
C ALA A 117 -13.52 -9.57 -0.23
N GLN A 118 -13.34 -8.50 -1.01
CA GLN A 118 -12.36 -8.49 -2.09
C GLN A 118 -10.93 -8.74 -1.57
N ALA A 119 -10.54 -8.06 -0.48
CA ALA A 119 -9.21 -8.24 0.11
C ALA A 119 -8.96 -9.69 0.59
N ILE A 120 -9.98 -10.33 1.18
CA ILE A 120 -9.90 -11.75 1.60
C ILE A 120 -9.83 -12.69 0.39
N VAL A 121 -10.62 -12.44 -0.67
CA VAL A 121 -10.55 -13.23 -1.91
C VAL A 121 -9.16 -13.13 -2.53
N PHE A 122 -8.59 -11.93 -2.56
CA PHE A 122 -7.24 -11.72 -3.06
C PHE A 122 -6.19 -12.44 -2.21
N ASP A 123 -6.21 -12.30 -0.88
CA ASP A 123 -5.33 -13.03 0.04
C ASP A 123 -5.44 -14.56 -0.14
N GLY A 124 -6.66 -15.03 -0.42
CA GLY A 124 -6.92 -16.44 -0.63
C GLY A 124 -6.33 -17.00 -1.94
N LEU A 125 -6.26 -16.18 -2.99
CA LEU A 125 -5.95 -16.61 -4.37
C LEU A 125 -4.60 -16.15 -4.90
N ILE A 126 -3.95 -15.20 -4.24
CA ILE A 126 -2.68 -14.60 -4.68
C ILE A 126 -1.57 -15.63 -4.96
N GLU A 127 -1.50 -16.76 -4.25
CA GLU A 127 -0.54 -17.84 -4.56
C GLU A 127 -0.78 -18.48 -5.94
N ARG A 128 -2.02 -18.42 -6.45
CA ARG A 128 -2.36 -18.87 -7.81
C ARG A 128 -2.02 -17.83 -8.88
N ILE A 129 -1.56 -16.63 -8.51
CA ILE A 129 -1.30 -15.50 -9.41
C ILE A 129 0.18 -15.14 -9.41
N SER A 130 0.75 -14.95 -8.22
CA SER A 130 2.11 -14.47 -8.01
C SER A 130 3.16 -15.48 -8.46
N ALA A 131 4.32 -14.97 -8.87
CA ALA A 131 5.55 -15.77 -8.94
C ALA A 131 6.10 -16.04 -7.52
N ASP A 132 6.92 -17.08 -7.37
CA ASP A 132 7.52 -17.51 -6.09
C ASP A 132 8.28 -16.40 -5.31
N SER A 133 8.58 -15.27 -5.95
CA SER A 133 9.33 -14.12 -5.41
C SER A 133 8.51 -13.14 -4.56
N ARG A 134 7.33 -13.53 -4.07
CA ARG A 134 6.33 -12.67 -3.40
C ARG A 134 6.82 -11.89 -2.17
N ARG A 135 7.95 -12.27 -1.56
CA ARG A 135 8.17 -12.05 -0.13
C ARG A 135 9.13 -10.89 0.14
N HIS A 136 8.65 -9.86 0.82
CA HIS A 136 9.49 -8.87 1.51
C HIS A 136 10.43 -9.56 2.52
N ALA A 137 11.38 -8.80 3.08
CA ALA A 137 12.57 -9.28 3.79
C ALA A 137 12.37 -10.45 4.79
N ILE A 138 11.20 -10.57 5.45
CA ILE A 138 10.80 -11.75 6.24
C ILE A 138 9.28 -11.95 6.09
N PRO A 139 8.81 -13.07 5.51
CA PRO A 139 7.38 -13.35 5.39
C PRO A 139 6.77 -13.76 6.74
N ALA A 140 5.49 -13.43 6.94
CA ALA A 140 4.69 -14.06 7.97
C ALA A 140 4.55 -15.56 7.72
N ILE A 141 4.39 -16.35 8.78
CA ILE A 141 4.10 -17.78 8.67
C ILE A 141 2.65 -17.90 8.16
N VAL A 142 2.47 -18.28 6.90
CA VAL A 142 1.15 -18.60 6.36
C VAL A 142 0.69 -19.91 7.00
N PRO A 143 -0.50 -19.97 7.64
CA PRO A 143 -0.99 -21.19 8.27
C PRO A 143 -1.23 -22.35 7.31
N ARG A 144 -1.40 -22.09 6.00
CA ARG A 144 -1.60 -23.11 4.95
C ARG A 144 -0.51 -24.16 4.98
N SER A 145 -0.93 -25.39 5.24
CA SER A 145 -0.02 -26.54 5.25
C SER A 145 -0.17 -27.45 4.03
N ASN A 146 -1.32 -27.43 3.31
CA ASN A 146 -1.57 -28.24 2.10
C ASN A 146 -2.72 -27.69 1.21
N GLU A 147 -2.70 -28.00 -0.09
CA GLU A 147 -3.73 -27.66 -1.11
C GLU A 147 -5.15 -28.16 -0.77
N HIS A 148 -5.30 -29.10 0.16
CA HIS A 148 -6.60 -29.64 0.58
C HIS A 148 -7.40 -28.73 1.52
N GLU A 149 -6.81 -27.64 2.04
CA GLU A 149 -7.45 -26.75 3.02
C GLU A 149 -8.32 -25.65 2.36
N GLU A 150 -8.23 -25.41 1.04
CA GLU A 150 -9.02 -24.35 0.37
C GLU A 150 -10.54 -24.60 0.42
N GLN A 151 -11.00 -25.86 0.46
CA GLN A 151 -12.43 -26.16 0.50
C GLN A 151 -13.07 -25.90 1.87
N ASP A 152 -12.26 -25.90 2.94
CA ASP A 152 -12.72 -25.72 4.33
C ASP A 152 -12.42 -24.32 4.89
N ASP A 153 -11.90 -23.39 4.07
CA ASP A 153 -11.66 -22.01 4.50
C ASP A 153 -12.99 -21.23 4.62
N GLU A 154 -13.53 -21.19 5.84
CA GLU A 154 -14.81 -20.53 6.16
C GLU A 154 -14.80 -19.03 5.83
N LEU A 155 -13.64 -18.39 5.94
CA LEU A 155 -13.46 -16.96 5.71
C LEU A 155 -13.48 -16.66 4.20
N LEU A 156 -12.75 -17.44 3.42
CA LEU A 156 -12.74 -17.33 1.96
C LEU A 156 -14.11 -17.66 1.36
N ASN A 157 -14.76 -18.72 1.86
CA ASN A 157 -16.12 -19.08 1.45
C ASN A 157 -17.14 -17.96 1.73
N TRP A 158 -17.03 -17.29 2.88
CA TRP A 158 -17.82 -16.11 3.17
C TRP A 158 -17.56 -14.98 2.18
N ALA A 159 -16.29 -14.69 1.90
CA ALA A 159 -15.90 -13.59 1.03
C ALA A 159 -16.38 -13.79 -0.42
N PHE A 160 -16.33 -15.02 -0.94
CA PHE A 160 -16.93 -15.35 -2.23
C PHE A 160 -18.43 -15.10 -2.31
N GLY A 161 -19.15 -15.18 -1.19
CA GLY A 161 -20.57 -14.83 -1.11
C GLY A 161 -20.89 -13.35 -1.37
N HIS A 162 -19.88 -12.47 -1.37
CA HIS A 162 -20.03 -11.05 -1.72
C HIS A 162 -19.48 -10.70 -3.11
N MET A 163 -18.94 -11.69 -3.84
CA MET A 163 -18.38 -11.47 -5.17
C MET A 163 -19.46 -11.55 -6.27
N PRO A 164 -19.21 -11.01 -7.48
CA PRO A 164 -20.13 -11.15 -8.60
C PRO A 164 -20.43 -12.61 -8.96
N ASP A 165 -21.68 -12.87 -9.34
CA ASP A 165 -22.14 -14.18 -9.78
C ASP A 165 -21.25 -14.76 -10.90
N GLY A 166 -20.91 -16.05 -10.81
CA GLY A 166 -20.11 -16.75 -11.82
C GLY A 166 -18.60 -16.60 -11.65
N LEU A 167 -18.10 -15.77 -10.72
CA LEU A 167 -16.67 -15.64 -10.47
C LEU A 167 -16.06 -16.96 -9.98
N VAL A 168 -16.72 -17.63 -9.02
CA VAL A 168 -16.23 -18.89 -8.44
C VAL A 168 -16.13 -19.99 -9.51
N GLU A 169 -17.12 -20.10 -10.37
CA GLU A 169 -17.13 -21.03 -11.50
C GLU A 169 -15.99 -20.74 -12.47
N SER A 170 -15.78 -19.46 -12.80
CA SER A 170 -14.69 -19.03 -13.68
C SER A 170 -13.32 -19.38 -13.08
N LEU A 171 -13.13 -19.12 -11.78
CA LEU A 171 -11.90 -19.45 -11.06
C LEU A 171 -11.64 -20.95 -10.93
N LYS A 172 -12.68 -21.78 -10.87
CA LYS A 172 -12.55 -23.26 -10.90
C LYS A 172 -12.07 -23.77 -12.25
N THR A 173 -12.40 -23.06 -13.33
CA THR A 173 -11.99 -23.42 -14.70
C THR A 173 -10.64 -22.83 -15.11
N ALA A 174 -10.15 -21.81 -14.39
CA ALA A 174 -8.87 -21.17 -14.65
C ALA A 174 -7.71 -22.14 -14.35
N GLY A 175 -7.00 -22.54 -15.41
CA GLY A 175 -5.94 -23.55 -15.34
C GLY A 175 -4.54 -23.00 -15.07
N ASP A 176 -4.35 -21.68 -15.15
CA ASP A 176 -3.06 -21.01 -14.95
C ASP A 176 -3.25 -19.63 -14.29
N SER A 177 -2.12 -19.00 -13.89
CA SER A 177 -2.11 -17.72 -13.19
C SER A 177 -2.63 -16.55 -14.01
N GLU A 178 -2.49 -16.57 -15.33
CA GLU A 178 -2.99 -15.50 -16.20
C GLU A 178 -4.51 -15.56 -16.29
N GLN A 179 -5.07 -16.77 -16.39
CA GLN A 179 -6.52 -16.99 -16.37
C GLN A 179 -7.13 -16.60 -15.04
N VAL A 180 -6.48 -16.90 -13.91
CA VAL A 180 -6.95 -16.47 -12.58
C VAL A 180 -6.97 -14.94 -12.49
N ALA A 181 -5.88 -14.28 -12.87
CA ALA A 181 -5.80 -12.82 -12.87
C ALA A 181 -6.85 -12.18 -13.79
N ALA A 182 -7.06 -12.73 -14.99
CA ALA A 182 -8.07 -12.27 -15.93
C ALA A 182 -9.50 -12.42 -15.36
N CYS A 183 -9.80 -13.53 -14.67
CA CYS A 183 -11.10 -13.71 -14.01
C CYS A 183 -11.36 -12.62 -12.96
N LEU A 184 -10.36 -12.31 -12.12
CA LEU A 184 -10.48 -11.30 -11.07
C LEU A 184 -10.59 -9.88 -11.65
N LEU A 185 -9.78 -9.53 -12.65
CA LEU A 185 -9.86 -8.24 -13.34
C LEU A 185 -11.22 -8.05 -14.05
N ASN A 186 -11.72 -9.07 -14.75
CA ASN A 186 -13.02 -9.01 -15.42
C ASN A 186 -14.17 -8.82 -14.41
N ALA A 187 -14.03 -9.36 -13.20
CA ALA A 187 -14.97 -9.19 -12.10
C ALA A 187 -14.73 -7.91 -11.27
N GLN A 188 -13.73 -7.09 -11.61
CA GLN A 188 -13.31 -5.89 -10.87
C GLN A 188 -12.98 -6.17 -9.39
N VAL A 189 -12.33 -7.31 -9.13
CA VAL A 189 -11.89 -7.73 -7.80
C VAL A 189 -10.41 -7.40 -7.64
N SER A 190 -10.10 -6.53 -6.68
CA SER A 190 -8.72 -6.26 -6.26
C SER A 190 -7.78 -5.78 -7.37
N GLU A 191 -8.32 -5.03 -8.34
CA GLU A 191 -7.66 -4.68 -9.61
C GLU A 191 -6.23 -4.14 -9.46
N VAL A 192 -6.02 -3.22 -8.50
CA VAL A 192 -4.71 -2.61 -8.24
C VAL A 192 -3.68 -3.65 -7.80
N ALA A 193 -4.05 -4.51 -6.84
CA ALA A 193 -3.15 -5.55 -6.35
C ALA A 193 -2.86 -6.61 -7.43
N ILE A 194 -3.86 -6.97 -8.23
CA ILE A 194 -3.69 -7.89 -9.37
C ILE A 194 -2.71 -7.30 -10.40
N HIS A 195 -2.87 -6.03 -10.76
CA HIS A 195 -1.91 -5.37 -11.66
C HIS A 195 -0.50 -5.30 -11.08
N CYS A 196 -0.35 -5.12 -9.77
CA CYS A 196 0.94 -5.19 -9.09
C CYS A 196 1.60 -6.56 -9.30
N GLU A 197 0.88 -7.66 -9.03
CA GLU A 197 1.40 -9.03 -9.24
C GLU A 197 1.74 -9.31 -10.71
N LEU A 198 0.93 -8.84 -11.64
CA LEU A 198 1.18 -9.03 -13.08
C LEU A 198 2.43 -8.28 -13.56
N ILE A 199 2.72 -7.09 -13.03
CA ILE A 199 3.97 -6.37 -13.31
C ILE A 199 5.15 -7.15 -12.73
N LEU A 200 5.08 -7.59 -11.48
CA LEU A 200 6.15 -8.37 -10.85
C LEU A 200 6.43 -9.67 -11.62
N LYS A 201 5.38 -10.35 -12.09
CA LYS A 201 5.49 -11.52 -12.97
C LYS A 201 6.14 -11.16 -14.30
N ALA A 202 5.75 -10.06 -14.93
CA ALA A 202 6.32 -9.60 -16.21
C ALA A 202 7.80 -9.21 -16.10
N LEU A 203 8.22 -8.67 -14.95
CA LEU A 203 9.60 -8.25 -14.68
C LEU A 203 10.47 -9.39 -14.11
N CYS A 204 9.89 -10.52 -13.72
CA CYS A 204 10.54 -11.77 -13.31
C CYS A 204 11.87 -11.56 -12.56
N HIS A 205 11.80 -10.95 -11.38
CA HIS A 205 13.01 -10.57 -10.64
C HIS A 205 13.80 -11.80 -10.16
N ALA A 206 15.04 -11.94 -10.63
CA ALA A 206 16.03 -12.75 -9.92
C ALA A 206 16.34 -12.05 -8.58
N ASP A 207 16.47 -12.78 -7.48
CA ASP A 207 16.82 -12.13 -6.22
C ASP A 207 18.30 -11.67 -6.21
N VAL A 208 18.58 -10.56 -5.53
CA VAL A 208 19.93 -9.97 -5.46
C VAL A 208 20.97 -10.97 -4.94
N LYS A 209 20.61 -11.85 -3.99
CA LYS A 209 21.55 -12.83 -3.43
C LYS A 209 21.87 -13.91 -4.46
N SER A 210 20.90 -14.39 -5.22
CA SER A 210 21.11 -15.34 -6.32
C SER A 210 22.00 -14.73 -7.40
N LEU A 211 21.77 -13.47 -7.76
CA LEU A 211 22.65 -12.75 -8.71
C LEU A 211 24.08 -12.65 -8.18
N GLN A 212 24.26 -12.30 -6.90
CA GLN A 212 25.58 -12.28 -6.24
C GLN A 212 26.25 -13.65 -6.25
N LEU A 213 25.54 -14.71 -5.88
CA LEU A 213 26.08 -16.08 -5.86
C LEU A 213 26.47 -16.56 -7.26
N ALA A 214 25.72 -16.16 -8.29
CA ALA A 214 26.01 -16.51 -9.68
C ALA A 214 27.27 -15.82 -10.23
N ILE A 215 27.50 -14.55 -9.85
CA ILE A 215 28.70 -13.79 -10.27
C ILE A 215 29.97 -14.27 -9.52
N GLY A 216 29.84 -14.70 -8.26
CA GLY A 216 30.95 -15.25 -7.47
C GLY A 216 31.90 -14.19 -6.88
N LEU A 217 33.21 -14.47 -6.85
CA LEU A 217 34.21 -13.65 -6.14
C LEU A 217 34.37 -12.22 -6.71
N ASP A 218 33.96 -11.96 -7.95
CA ASP A 218 33.99 -10.63 -8.56
C ASP A 218 32.99 -9.65 -7.91
N VAL A 219 32.02 -10.14 -7.12
CA VAL A 219 30.97 -9.33 -6.45
C VAL A 219 31.52 -8.39 -5.40
N GLU A 220 32.67 -8.65 -4.78
CA GLU A 220 33.23 -7.77 -3.74
C GLU A 220 33.52 -6.35 -4.25
N SER A 221 33.62 -6.18 -5.58
CA SER A 221 33.78 -4.88 -6.24
C SER A 221 32.47 -4.18 -6.60
N LEU A 222 31.33 -4.89 -6.57
CA LEU A 222 30.02 -4.38 -6.97
C LEU A 222 29.25 -3.86 -5.77
N GLY A 223 28.70 -2.65 -5.90
CA GLY A 223 27.82 -2.08 -4.88
C GLY A 223 26.47 -2.79 -4.83
N ARG A 224 25.83 -2.81 -3.65
CA ARG A 224 24.46 -3.36 -3.53
C ARG A 224 23.46 -2.64 -4.45
N ASN A 225 23.58 -1.32 -4.58
CA ASN A 225 22.70 -0.52 -5.43
C ASN A 225 22.83 -0.89 -6.91
N GLU A 226 24.05 -1.18 -7.38
CA GLU A 226 24.30 -1.64 -8.75
C GLU A 226 23.65 -3.01 -9.02
N LEU A 227 23.75 -3.94 -8.07
CA LEU A 227 23.11 -5.24 -8.18
C LEU A 227 21.58 -5.14 -8.14
N THR A 228 21.02 -4.27 -7.29
CA THR A 228 19.59 -3.99 -7.25
C THR A 228 19.12 -3.38 -8.57
N GLU A 229 19.89 -2.45 -9.16
CA GLU A 229 19.61 -1.87 -10.48
C GLU A 229 19.60 -2.94 -11.58
N TRP A 230 20.52 -3.90 -11.54
CA TRP A 230 20.55 -5.04 -12.47
C TRP A 230 19.40 -6.01 -12.28
N VAL A 231 18.93 -6.23 -11.05
CA VAL A 231 17.74 -7.04 -10.77
C VAL A 231 16.46 -6.34 -11.25
N PHE A 232 16.41 -5.01 -11.13
CA PHE A 232 15.32 -4.21 -11.66
C PHE A 232 15.28 -4.29 -13.19
N ASP A 233 16.44 -4.09 -13.83
CA ASP A 233 16.57 -4.10 -15.28
C ASP A 233 17.75 -4.97 -15.71
N ILE A 234 17.46 -6.24 -16.02
CA ILE A 234 18.48 -7.19 -16.40
C ILE A 234 19.20 -6.78 -17.67
N SER A 235 18.59 -5.94 -18.54
CA SER A 235 19.19 -5.48 -19.79
C SER A 235 20.47 -4.67 -19.55
N ARG A 236 20.60 -4.07 -18.35
CA ARG A 236 21.73 -3.24 -17.93
C ARG A 236 22.94 -4.01 -17.41
N ILE A 237 22.82 -5.33 -17.21
CA ILE A 237 23.94 -6.17 -16.81
C ILE A 237 25.01 -6.16 -17.93
N PRO A 238 26.27 -5.79 -17.62
CA PRO A 238 27.36 -5.84 -18.59
C PRO A 238 27.60 -7.26 -19.12
N GLU A 239 27.98 -7.39 -20.39
CA GLU A 239 28.15 -8.68 -21.07
C GLU A 239 29.13 -9.64 -20.34
N LYS A 240 30.21 -9.09 -19.75
CA LYS A 240 31.14 -9.85 -18.90
C LYS A 240 30.40 -10.61 -17.78
N HIS A 241 29.52 -9.92 -17.07
CA HIS A 241 28.79 -10.48 -15.94
C HIS A 241 27.66 -11.40 -16.38
N ARG A 242 26.99 -11.13 -17.52
CA ARG A 242 26.01 -12.06 -18.10
C ARG A 242 26.62 -13.43 -18.37
N GLN A 243 27.80 -13.46 -19.00
CA GLN A 243 28.50 -14.72 -19.27
C GLN A 243 28.86 -15.46 -17.98
N GLN A 244 29.28 -14.74 -16.93
CA GLN A 244 29.55 -15.32 -15.62
C GLN A 244 28.29 -15.92 -14.98
N ILE A 245 27.15 -15.21 -15.04
CA ILE A 245 25.88 -15.67 -14.46
C ILE A 245 25.40 -16.95 -15.14
N VAL A 246 25.40 -16.97 -16.48
CA VAL A 246 24.92 -18.10 -17.29
C VAL A 246 25.86 -19.31 -17.19
N SER A 247 27.17 -19.10 -17.13
CA SER A 247 28.15 -20.19 -17.01
C SER A 247 28.47 -20.59 -15.55
N GLY A 248 27.93 -19.85 -14.58
CA GLY A 248 28.22 -19.98 -13.16
C GLY A 248 27.68 -21.26 -12.54
N LYS A 249 28.29 -21.70 -11.44
CA LYS A 249 27.91 -22.91 -10.70
C LYS A 249 26.48 -22.88 -10.13
N HIS A 250 25.91 -21.69 -9.98
CA HIS A 250 24.57 -21.47 -9.42
C HIS A 250 23.53 -21.15 -10.50
N ALA A 251 23.89 -21.29 -11.79
CA ALA A 251 23.05 -21.18 -12.99
C ALA A 251 21.73 -20.43 -12.76
N VAL A 252 21.82 -19.10 -12.65
CA VAL A 252 20.63 -18.25 -12.59
C VAL A 252 20.17 -18.03 -14.02
N GLU A 253 18.94 -18.43 -14.31
CA GLU A 253 18.32 -18.17 -15.61
C GLU A 253 17.92 -16.68 -15.69
N LEU A 254 18.54 -15.95 -16.60
CA LEU A 254 18.17 -14.57 -16.91
C LEU A 254 17.00 -14.58 -17.91
N VAL A 255 15.79 -14.71 -17.38
CA VAL A 255 14.55 -14.66 -18.17
C VAL A 255 14.33 -13.25 -18.70
N GLU A 256 14.08 -13.10 -20.00
CA GLU A 256 13.79 -11.79 -20.59
C GLU A 256 12.56 -11.14 -19.93
N GLN A 257 12.72 -9.89 -19.52
CA GLN A 257 11.65 -9.11 -18.90
C GLN A 257 10.68 -8.58 -19.96
N ASN A 258 9.38 -8.67 -19.69
CA ASN A 258 8.34 -8.16 -20.56
C ASN A 258 7.91 -6.74 -20.14
N TRP A 259 8.70 -5.75 -20.55
CA TRP A 259 8.44 -4.34 -20.24
C TRP A 259 7.17 -3.79 -20.89
N ASP A 260 6.73 -4.33 -22.03
CA ASP A 260 5.47 -3.93 -22.67
C ASP A 260 4.25 -4.33 -21.81
N SER A 261 4.27 -5.54 -21.25
CA SER A 261 3.24 -5.99 -20.30
C SER A 261 3.29 -5.18 -19.00
N ALA A 262 4.49 -4.90 -18.48
CA ALA A 262 4.65 -4.04 -17.31
C ALA A 262 4.06 -2.64 -17.55
N ALA A 263 4.34 -2.03 -18.70
CA ALA A 263 3.81 -0.71 -19.08
C ALA A 263 2.27 -0.71 -19.17
N LEU A 264 1.68 -1.75 -19.74
CA LEU A 264 0.22 -1.91 -19.86
C LEU A 264 -0.45 -1.91 -18.47
N HIS A 265 0.06 -2.71 -17.55
CA HIS A 265 -0.49 -2.82 -16.20
C HIS A 265 -0.19 -1.60 -15.34
N ALA A 266 1.01 -1.03 -15.45
CA ALA A 266 1.37 0.22 -14.78
C ALA A 266 0.41 1.34 -15.21
N LYS A 267 0.14 1.48 -16.51
CA LYS A 267 -0.84 2.44 -17.02
C LYS A 267 -2.24 2.23 -16.46
N ALA A 268 -2.71 0.99 -16.36
CA ALA A 268 -4.01 0.70 -15.73
C ALA A 268 -4.05 1.18 -14.27
N VAL A 269 -2.98 0.94 -13.51
CA VAL A 269 -2.86 1.40 -12.12
C VAL A 269 -2.88 2.92 -12.04
N THR A 270 -2.19 3.63 -12.93
CA THR A 270 -2.18 5.10 -12.93
C THR A 270 -3.57 5.71 -13.18
N LEU A 271 -4.50 4.97 -13.79
CA LEU A 271 -5.89 5.37 -13.97
C LEU A 271 -6.77 4.99 -12.78
N LEU A 272 -6.54 3.82 -12.19
CA LEU A 272 -7.33 3.29 -11.07
C LEU A 272 -6.97 3.96 -9.74
N ALA A 273 -5.69 4.18 -9.50
CA ALA A 273 -5.13 4.67 -8.24
C ALA A 273 -3.94 5.62 -8.52
N PRO A 274 -4.20 6.82 -9.06
CA PRO A 274 -3.15 7.79 -9.45
C PRO A 274 -2.27 8.26 -8.28
N GLN A 275 -2.68 8.01 -7.04
CA GLN A 275 -1.91 8.33 -5.83
C GLN A 275 -0.76 7.36 -5.55
N LEU A 276 -0.67 6.22 -6.25
CA LEU A 276 0.37 5.22 -6.04
C LEU A 276 1.62 5.54 -6.87
N ALA A 277 2.75 5.79 -6.20
CA ALA A 277 4.00 6.15 -6.86
C ALA A 277 4.49 5.05 -7.80
N TRP A 278 4.41 3.78 -7.39
CA TRP A 278 4.97 2.66 -8.16
C TRP A 278 4.38 2.51 -9.56
N GLY A 279 3.09 2.79 -9.74
CA GLY A 279 2.44 2.71 -11.05
C GLY A 279 3.04 3.74 -12.03
N TRP A 280 3.31 4.94 -11.52
CA TRP A 280 3.95 6.00 -12.30
C TRP A 280 5.45 5.78 -12.51
N ASP A 281 6.16 5.26 -11.50
CA ASP A 281 7.59 4.95 -11.59
C ASP A 281 7.87 3.90 -12.68
N ILE A 282 7.11 2.80 -12.69
CA ILE A 282 7.25 1.75 -13.71
C ILE A 282 6.86 2.28 -15.09
N LEU A 283 5.76 3.02 -15.21
CA LEU A 283 5.35 3.62 -16.48
C LEU A 283 6.42 4.58 -17.02
N GLY A 284 6.96 5.45 -16.16
CA GLY A 284 8.01 6.39 -16.52
C GLY A 284 9.27 5.68 -17.01
N TYR A 285 9.66 4.58 -16.35
CA TYR A 285 10.82 3.79 -16.78
C TYR A 285 10.58 3.09 -18.12
N CYS A 286 9.37 2.58 -18.38
CA CYS A 286 9.03 2.00 -19.68
C CYS A 286 9.12 3.03 -20.82
N GLU A 287 8.62 4.25 -20.60
CA GLU A 287 8.70 5.33 -21.58
C GLU A 287 10.16 5.80 -21.78
N GLU A 288 10.95 5.85 -20.71
CA GLU A 288 12.37 6.16 -20.77
C GLU A 288 13.13 5.14 -21.62
N ARG A 289 12.93 3.84 -21.37
CA ARG A 289 13.50 2.75 -22.17
C ARG A 289 13.13 2.83 -23.64
N SER A 290 11.93 3.32 -23.95
CA SER A 290 11.42 3.48 -25.31
C SER A 290 11.94 4.76 -26.00
N GLY A 291 12.73 5.58 -25.30
CA GLY A 291 13.24 6.86 -25.81
C GLY A 291 12.24 8.01 -25.77
N ASN A 292 11.08 7.82 -25.13
CA ASN A 292 10.02 8.82 -25.02
C ASN A 292 10.24 9.75 -23.82
N THR A 293 11.34 10.51 -23.84
CA THR A 293 11.79 11.32 -22.68
C THR A 293 10.71 12.23 -22.10
N ALA A 294 9.90 12.89 -22.93
CA ALA A 294 8.85 13.78 -22.44
C ALA A 294 7.74 13.04 -21.67
N LEU A 295 7.36 11.84 -22.11
CA LEU A 295 6.37 11.02 -21.42
C LEU A 295 6.94 10.43 -20.12
N ALA A 296 8.22 10.04 -20.14
CA ALA A 296 8.93 9.59 -18.95
C ALA A 296 8.96 10.68 -17.86
N VAL A 297 9.35 11.91 -18.23
CA VAL A 297 9.38 13.06 -17.31
C VAL A 297 7.99 13.40 -16.76
N ASP A 298 6.94 13.33 -17.57
CA ASP A 298 5.56 13.53 -17.10
C ASP A 298 5.13 12.47 -16.07
N ALA A 299 5.40 11.19 -16.36
CA ALA A 299 5.09 10.09 -15.44
C ALA A 299 5.87 10.22 -14.13
N TYR A 300 7.18 10.44 -14.19
CA TYR A 300 8.00 10.65 -12.99
C TYR A 300 7.61 11.90 -12.21
N SER A 301 7.15 12.96 -12.87
CA SER A 301 6.64 14.17 -12.19
C SER A 301 5.37 13.89 -11.38
N LYS A 302 4.58 12.88 -11.77
CA LYS A 302 3.41 12.42 -11.00
C LYS A 302 3.85 11.52 -9.85
N ALA A 303 4.71 10.53 -10.12
CA ALA A 303 5.29 9.66 -9.09
C ALA A 303 5.96 10.46 -7.96
N ALA A 304 6.74 11.48 -8.31
CA ALA A 304 7.51 12.25 -7.33
C ALA A 304 6.63 13.00 -6.32
N ARG A 305 5.35 13.26 -6.66
CA ARG A 305 4.37 13.90 -5.77
C ARG A 305 3.59 12.91 -4.90
N CYS A 306 3.69 11.62 -5.19
CA CYS A 306 3.11 10.55 -4.39
C CYS A 306 4.02 10.23 -3.19
N SER A 307 3.43 9.69 -2.11
CA SER A 307 4.16 9.26 -0.92
C SER A 307 5.16 8.12 -1.22
N VAL A 308 6.31 8.10 -0.55
CA VAL A 308 7.26 6.96 -0.61
C VAL A 308 6.63 5.67 -0.09
N PHE A 309 5.67 5.75 0.82
CA PHE A 309 4.93 4.57 1.31
C PHE A 309 4.00 3.97 0.26
N THR A 310 3.98 4.51 -0.95
CA THR A 310 3.23 4.00 -2.10
C THR A 310 4.14 3.63 -3.28
N ASP A 311 5.46 3.56 -3.08
CA ASP A 311 6.41 3.25 -4.15
C ASP A 311 6.77 1.76 -4.25
N GLN A 312 6.44 0.96 -3.24
CA GLN A 312 6.70 -0.47 -3.18
C GLN A 312 8.16 -0.80 -3.57
N SER A 313 9.11 0.09 -3.22
CA SER A 313 10.45 0.15 -3.81
C SER A 313 11.33 -1.06 -3.53
N VAL A 314 11.03 -1.80 -2.46
CA VAL A 314 11.64 -3.10 -2.20
C VAL A 314 11.13 -4.17 -3.15
N ARG A 315 9.81 -4.23 -3.42
CA ARG A 315 9.21 -5.24 -4.32
C ARG A 315 9.65 -5.04 -5.76
N PHE A 316 9.63 -3.78 -6.21
CA PHE A 316 10.02 -3.42 -7.57
C PHE A 316 11.53 -3.17 -7.73
N ASN A 317 12.33 -3.32 -6.68
CA ASN A 317 13.77 -3.06 -6.71
C ASN A 317 14.11 -1.65 -7.23
N THR A 318 13.33 -0.62 -6.89
CA THR A 318 13.61 0.79 -7.24
C THR A 318 14.34 1.55 -6.14
N HIS A 319 14.57 0.92 -4.98
CA HIS A 319 15.24 1.51 -3.80
C HIS A 319 16.74 1.79 -3.98
N TRP A 320 17.37 1.37 -5.08
CA TRP A 320 18.78 1.69 -5.33
C TRP A 320 19.03 3.19 -5.58
N ALA A 321 17.99 3.92 -5.99
CA ALA A 321 18.04 5.34 -6.28
C ALA A 321 17.73 6.25 -5.08
N THR A 322 17.36 5.67 -3.92
CA THR A 322 16.84 6.46 -2.78
C THR A 322 17.94 7.17 -1.98
N ASP A 323 19.18 6.70 -2.05
CA ASP A 323 20.30 7.30 -1.30
C ASP A 323 20.58 8.75 -1.75
N ASP A 324 20.35 9.06 -3.03
CA ASP A 324 20.68 10.38 -3.63
C ASP A 324 19.48 11.32 -3.77
N ALA A 325 18.25 10.80 -3.83
CA ALA A 325 17.05 11.62 -4.12
C ALA A 325 15.82 11.30 -3.24
N SER A 326 15.91 10.31 -2.33
CA SER A 326 14.80 9.75 -1.54
C SER A 326 13.62 9.15 -2.33
N LYS A 327 13.42 9.51 -3.59
CA LYS A 327 12.41 8.94 -4.49
C LYS A 327 13.04 8.55 -5.82
N PHE A 328 12.72 7.35 -6.31
CA PHE A 328 13.22 6.84 -7.59
C PHE A 328 12.95 7.80 -8.76
N SER A 329 11.71 8.27 -8.91
CA SER A 329 11.31 9.23 -9.94
C SER A 329 12.12 10.53 -9.96
N ILE A 330 12.52 11.07 -8.80
CA ILE A 330 13.32 12.30 -8.76
C ILE A 330 14.72 12.05 -9.29
N GLU A 331 15.33 10.91 -8.94
CA GLU A 331 16.65 10.53 -9.48
C GLU A 331 16.58 10.31 -10.99
N ARG A 332 15.56 9.60 -11.49
CA ARG A 332 15.39 9.42 -12.94
C ARG A 332 15.17 10.76 -13.66
N MET A 333 14.34 11.65 -13.12
CA MET A 333 14.15 12.99 -13.69
C MET A 333 15.44 13.80 -13.71
N ARG A 334 16.30 13.72 -12.70
CA ARG A 334 17.59 14.44 -12.68
C ARG A 334 18.47 14.03 -13.86
N GLN A 335 18.44 12.75 -14.23
CA GLN A 335 19.21 12.22 -15.36
C GLN A 335 18.62 12.62 -16.72
N LEU A 336 17.31 12.89 -16.80
CA LEU A 336 16.60 13.21 -18.05
C LEU A 336 16.40 14.71 -18.29
N ASP A 337 15.96 15.46 -17.27
CA ASP A 337 15.67 16.89 -17.31
C ASP A 337 15.67 17.51 -15.89
N GLU A 338 16.86 17.89 -15.42
CA GLU A 338 17.04 18.57 -14.13
C GLU A 338 16.23 19.89 -14.03
N SER A 339 15.95 20.56 -15.16
CA SER A 339 15.20 21.83 -15.15
C SER A 339 13.76 21.67 -14.65
N THR A 340 13.18 20.47 -14.78
CA THR A 340 11.83 20.18 -14.27
C THR A 340 11.82 20.14 -12.75
N ILE A 341 12.88 19.65 -12.11
CA ILE A 341 13.04 19.67 -10.65
C ILE A 341 13.15 21.12 -10.15
N GLU A 342 13.94 21.95 -10.83
CA GLU A 342 14.16 23.34 -10.43
C GLU A 342 12.91 24.22 -10.51
N LYS A 343 11.98 23.92 -11.42
CA LYS A 343 10.71 24.65 -11.60
C LYS A 343 9.69 24.37 -10.51
N SER A 344 9.82 23.26 -9.77
CA SER A 344 8.89 22.90 -8.69
C SER A 344 9.53 23.17 -7.34
N GLU A 345 8.90 24.03 -6.54
CA GLU A 345 9.34 24.33 -5.17
C GLU A 345 9.42 23.06 -4.32
N TYR A 346 8.43 22.19 -4.43
CA TYR A 346 8.40 20.90 -3.74
C TYR A 346 9.55 19.98 -4.19
N LEU A 347 9.71 19.73 -5.49
CA LEU A 347 10.78 18.83 -5.97
C LEU A 347 12.18 19.39 -5.66
N SER A 348 12.34 20.71 -5.74
CA SER A 348 13.56 21.40 -5.30
C SER A 348 13.80 21.19 -3.80
N THR A 349 12.77 21.23 -2.96
CA THR A 349 12.87 20.96 -1.51
C THR A 349 13.34 19.53 -1.25
N VAL A 350 12.74 18.54 -1.92
CA VAL A 350 13.14 17.13 -1.79
C VAL A 350 14.58 16.92 -2.27
N SER A 351 14.93 17.48 -3.43
CA SER A 351 16.22 17.22 -4.09
C SER A 351 17.41 17.94 -3.47
N LYS A 352 17.25 19.16 -2.93
CA LYS A 352 18.38 19.98 -2.47
C LYS A 352 18.75 19.76 -1.01
N ALA A 353 17.81 19.28 -0.19
CA ALA A 353 18.09 18.98 1.20
C ALA A 353 19.06 17.79 1.30
N GLY A 354 20.07 17.91 2.17
CA GLY A 354 20.96 16.79 2.49
C GLY A 354 20.18 15.65 3.14
N ASN A 355 20.69 14.41 3.04
CA ASN A 355 20.00 13.21 3.52
C ASN A 355 19.54 13.30 4.98
N GLY A 356 20.28 14.00 5.84
CA GLY A 356 19.93 14.18 7.27
C GLY A 356 18.71 15.09 7.50
N ASP A 357 18.53 16.13 6.67
CA ASP A 357 17.54 17.19 6.91
C ASP A 357 16.33 17.10 5.96
N ARG A 358 16.40 16.26 4.93
CA ARG A 358 15.39 16.17 3.88
C ARG A 358 13.98 15.90 4.40
N ARG A 359 13.83 14.94 5.32
CA ARG A 359 12.51 14.62 5.92
C ARG A 359 11.92 15.82 6.65
N THR A 360 12.74 16.55 7.42
CA THR A 360 12.31 17.75 8.13
C THR A 360 11.89 18.85 7.14
N ALA A 361 12.71 19.12 6.12
CA ALA A 361 12.40 20.15 5.12
C ALA A 361 11.09 19.87 4.37
N VAL A 362 10.83 18.61 4.00
CA VAL A 362 9.58 18.20 3.35
C VAL A 362 8.39 18.26 4.32
N THR A 363 8.57 17.85 5.56
CA THR A 363 7.55 17.97 6.62
C THR A 363 7.14 19.44 6.80
N ASP A 364 8.12 20.33 6.92
CA ASP A 364 7.89 21.77 7.11
C ASP A 364 7.24 22.42 5.89
N TYR A 365 7.67 22.04 4.68
CA TYR A 365 7.03 22.48 3.44
C TYR A 365 5.54 22.18 3.46
N TRP A 366 5.16 20.92 3.72
CA TRP A 366 3.76 20.51 3.73
C TRP A 366 2.95 21.14 4.88
N LYS A 367 3.54 21.32 6.07
CA LYS A 367 2.90 22.07 7.17
C LYS A 367 2.60 23.52 6.77
N GLN A 368 3.55 24.20 6.13
CA GLN A 368 3.36 25.57 5.64
C GLN A 368 2.26 25.64 4.57
N ARG A 369 2.27 24.70 3.61
CA ARG A 369 1.22 24.58 2.59
C ARG A 369 -0.16 24.37 3.22
N ALA A 370 -0.27 23.49 4.21
CA ALA A 370 -1.51 23.25 4.93
C ALA A 370 -2.04 24.53 5.60
N VAL A 371 -1.18 25.30 6.26
CA VAL A 371 -1.56 26.59 6.88
C VAL A 371 -2.01 27.62 5.82
N MET A 372 -1.33 27.67 4.68
CA MET A 372 -1.70 28.57 3.57
C MET A 372 -3.07 28.22 2.99
N HIS A 373 -3.32 26.95 2.69
CA HIS A 373 -4.63 26.46 2.20
C HIS A 373 -5.72 26.74 3.23
N LEU A 374 -5.44 26.55 4.53
CA LEU A 374 -6.39 26.89 5.59
C LEU A 374 -6.74 28.38 5.64
N ALA A 375 -5.75 29.25 5.45
CA ALA A 375 -5.96 30.71 5.41
C ALA A 375 -6.73 31.16 4.15
N ALA A 376 -6.71 30.33 3.10
CA ALA A 376 -7.45 30.54 1.86
C ALA A 376 -8.86 29.92 1.86
N ASP A 377 -9.30 29.32 2.97
CA ASP A 377 -10.58 28.58 3.09
C ASP A 377 -10.63 27.29 2.22
N GLU A 378 -9.46 26.75 1.87
CA GLU A 378 -9.27 25.52 1.09
C GLU A 378 -9.00 24.35 2.05
N ALA A 379 -9.98 24.04 2.90
CA ALA A 379 -9.79 23.11 4.03
C ALA A 379 -9.50 21.66 3.60
N SER A 380 -10.00 21.22 2.44
CA SER A 380 -9.75 19.86 1.93
C SER A 380 -8.29 19.72 1.49
N GLU A 381 -7.79 20.69 0.73
CA GLU A 381 -6.40 20.78 0.30
C GLU A 381 -5.45 20.94 1.49
N ALA A 382 -5.87 21.67 2.52
CA ALA A 382 -5.14 21.78 3.77
C ALA A 382 -5.02 20.43 4.49
N TYR A 383 -6.06 19.59 4.45
CA TYR A 383 -6.01 18.24 5.00
C TYR A 383 -5.03 17.35 4.23
N GLU A 384 -5.10 17.34 2.90
CA GLU A 384 -4.16 16.56 2.08
C GLU A 384 -2.70 16.99 2.32
N CYS A 385 -2.43 18.30 2.47
CA CYS A 385 -1.12 18.80 2.88
C CYS A 385 -0.72 18.35 4.30
N SER A 386 -1.68 18.27 5.24
CA SER A 386 -1.42 17.79 6.60
C SER A 386 -1.04 16.30 6.61
N MET A 387 -1.69 15.50 5.77
CA MET A 387 -1.33 14.10 5.55
C MET A 387 0.05 13.98 4.92
N ALA A 388 0.34 14.75 3.86
CA ALA A 388 1.65 14.75 3.23
C ALA A 388 2.79 15.15 4.19
N ALA A 389 2.52 16.06 5.14
CA ALA A 389 3.50 16.43 6.17
C ALA A 389 3.96 15.24 7.03
N GLY A 390 3.07 14.30 7.32
CA GLY A 390 3.42 13.08 8.06
C GLY A 390 3.95 11.97 7.18
N TRP A 391 3.28 11.74 6.05
CA TRP A 391 3.40 10.49 5.29
C TRP A 391 3.92 10.66 3.86
N ASP A 392 4.47 11.79 3.46
CA ASP A 392 5.13 11.90 2.14
C ASP A 392 6.50 11.22 2.11
N LEU A 393 7.42 11.65 2.98
CA LEU A 393 8.74 11.00 3.21
C LEU A 393 8.85 10.35 4.61
N GLY A 394 7.79 10.41 5.41
CA GLY A 394 7.83 10.13 6.84
C GLY A 394 8.40 11.29 7.65
N ALA A 395 7.66 11.75 8.65
CA ALA A 395 8.16 12.74 9.61
C ALA A 395 9.06 12.07 10.67
N GLY A 396 10.04 12.83 11.17
CA GLY A 396 10.88 12.41 12.28
C GLY A 396 11.40 13.61 13.08
N PRO A 397 11.62 13.47 14.41
CA PRO A 397 11.32 12.32 15.27
C PRO A 397 9.82 12.08 15.51
N ILE A 398 9.46 10.96 16.16
CA ILE A 398 8.06 10.56 16.42
C ILE A 398 7.23 11.66 17.14
N THR A 399 7.88 12.51 17.94
CA THR A 399 7.25 13.65 18.63
C THR A 399 6.61 14.66 17.68
N VAL A 400 7.10 14.78 16.45
CA VAL A 400 6.56 15.70 15.43
C VAL A 400 5.14 15.30 15.02
N TYR A 401 4.77 14.02 15.15
CA TYR A 401 3.42 13.57 14.79
C TYR A 401 2.34 14.11 15.72
N GLY A 402 2.65 14.56 16.94
CA GLY A 402 1.67 15.23 17.80
C GLY A 402 1.06 16.45 17.10
N GLU A 403 1.92 17.33 16.59
CA GLU A 403 1.51 18.54 15.85
C GLU A 403 0.83 18.22 14.51
N ILE A 404 1.35 17.22 13.79
CA ILE A 404 0.78 16.81 12.49
C ILE A 404 -0.64 16.25 12.67
N LEU A 405 -0.86 15.41 13.68
CA LEU A 405 -2.17 14.83 13.97
C LEU A 405 -3.17 15.89 14.44
N GLU A 406 -2.73 16.89 15.22
CA GLU A 406 -3.57 18.03 15.60
C GLU A 406 -3.94 18.89 14.38
N LEU A 407 -2.98 19.11 13.47
CA LEU A 407 -3.24 19.83 12.23
C LEU A 407 -4.21 19.06 11.33
N ALA A 408 -4.02 17.76 11.14
CA ALA A 408 -4.91 16.89 10.37
C ALA A 408 -6.33 16.83 10.98
N HIS A 409 -6.44 16.75 12.31
CA HIS A 409 -7.73 16.81 13.00
C HIS A 409 -8.44 18.15 12.74
N LYS A 410 -7.71 19.26 12.86
CA LYS A 410 -8.26 20.61 12.63
C LYS A 410 -8.73 20.79 11.19
N THR A 411 -7.91 20.43 10.20
CA THR A 411 -8.25 20.59 8.78
C THR A 411 -9.41 19.69 8.37
N ALA A 412 -9.41 18.41 8.79
CA ALA A 412 -10.54 17.50 8.55
C ALA A 412 -11.85 17.99 9.19
N THR A 413 -11.78 18.57 10.39
CA THR A 413 -12.96 19.15 11.06
C THR A 413 -13.53 20.32 10.26
N GLN A 414 -12.66 21.19 9.75
CA GLN A 414 -13.08 22.37 8.97
C GLN A 414 -13.62 22.00 7.59
N SER A 415 -13.10 20.94 6.97
CA SER A 415 -13.63 20.42 5.69
C SER A 415 -14.85 19.50 5.85
N GLY A 416 -15.29 19.22 7.07
CA GLY A 416 -16.44 18.36 7.34
C GLY A 416 -16.17 16.85 7.19
N GLN A 417 -14.90 16.45 7.05
CA GLN A 417 -14.45 15.07 6.93
C GLN A 417 -14.41 14.40 8.32
N ARG A 418 -15.59 14.13 8.90
CA ARG A 418 -15.76 13.74 10.30
C ARG A 418 -14.98 12.49 10.70
N ALA A 419 -14.99 11.46 9.87
CA ALA A 419 -14.31 10.22 10.21
C ALA A 419 -12.78 10.37 10.21
N ARG A 420 -12.22 11.07 9.21
CA ARG A 420 -10.80 11.42 9.16
C ARG A 420 -10.39 12.29 10.36
N ALA A 421 -11.25 13.23 10.77
CA ALA A 421 -11.01 14.03 11.98
C ALA A 421 -10.97 13.16 13.26
N GLU A 422 -11.89 12.20 13.40
CA GLU A 422 -11.94 11.31 14.55
C GLU A 422 -10.79 10.29 14.56
N LEU A 423 -10.34 9.82 13.40
CA LEU A 423 -9.17 8.96 13.28
C LEU A 423 -7.88 9.70 13.63
N ALA A 424 -7.71 10.94 13.16
CA ALA A 424 -6.60 11.80 13.57
C ALA A 424 -6.57 12.01 15.10
N ALA A 425 -7.73 12.27 15.72
CA ALA A 425 -7.85 12.38 17.16
C ALA A 425 -7.56 11.05 17.90
N THR A 426 -7.99 9.93 17.33
CA THR A 426 -7.70 8.59 17.88
C THR A 426 -6.21 8.28 17.83
N HIS A 427 -5.55 8.52 16.69
CA HIS A 427 -4.09 8.38 16.57
C HIS A 427 -3.36 9.29 17.56
N ARG A 428 -3.85 10.52 17.78
CA ARG A 428 -3.28 11.45 18.78
C ARG A 428 -3.38 10.88 20.20
N ARG A 429 -4.49 10.23 20.56
CA ARG A 429 -4.66 9.54 21.84
C ARG A 429 -3.73 8.34 21.97
N CYS A 430 -3.61 7.51 20.93
CA CYS A 430 -2.66 6.40 20.90
C CYS A 430 -1.22 6.89 21.06
N LEU A 431 -0.86 8.02 20.45
CA LEU A 431 0.48 8.60 20.55
C LEU A 431 0.78 9.05 21.99
N ASN A 432 -0.17 9.73 22.63
CA ASN A 432 -0.05 10.17 24.02
C ASN A 432 0.03 8.98 24.99
N ASP A 433 -0.80 7.96 24.80
CA ASP A 433 -0.81 6.76 25.66
C ASP A 433 0.54 6.01 25.60
N ARG A 434 1.08 5.80 24.39
CA ARG A 434 2.32 5.03 24.20
C ARG A 434 3.59 5.80 24.53
N TYR A 435 3.61 7.11 24.30
CA TYR A 435 4.84 7.90 24.30
C TYR A 435 4.78 9.15 25.19
N GLY A 436 3.63 9.50 25.76
CA GLY A 436 3.46 10.71 26.61
C GLY A 436 3.59 12.04 25.85
N ILE A 437 3.36 12.01 24.53
CA ILE A 437 3.42 13.18 23.62
C ILE A 437 2.08 13.84 23.54
#